data_AF-A0A8T9QF26-F1
#
_entry.id   AF-A0A8T9QF26-F1
#
_cell.length_a   1.000
_cell.length_b   1.000
_cell.length_c   1.000
_cell.angle_alpha   90.00
_cell.angle_beta   90.00
_cell.angle_gamma   90.00
#
_symmetry.space_group_name_H-M   'P 1'
#
loop_
_entity.id
_entity.type
_entity.pdbx_description
1 polymer ?
#
loop_
_entity_poly.entity_id
_entity_poly.type
_entity_poly.pdbx_seq_one_letter_code
_entity_poly.pdbx_strand_id
1 'polypeptide(L)'
;MEVSSLTTPIKAEKVAIMQPYFFPYLGYFALIKHTDFFVSFDPVQYIRKGWINRNRVLKPNESWQYITAPIQGTDREALIKDVLVTEGDAWKTQILRQLEHYKKRSPYYAEVKALLERCFANPELSISRLNTFYLAQVCEYLEIPFNHAVFSDMNLELGPVTAPDEWALRTSQAMGATTYINPPGGREFFNAEKYEQGE
;
A
#
# COMPACT_ATOMS: atom_id res chain seq x y z
N MET A 1 -16.42 -30.89 10.07
CA MET A 1 -15.73 -29.90 10.91
C MET A 1 -16.22 -28.54 10.46
N GLU A 2 -17.06 -27.92 11.26
CA GLU A 2 -17.61 -26.59 11.00
C GLU A 2 -16.50 -25.56 11.07
N VAL A 3 -16.28 -24.83 9.97
CA VAL A 3 -15.48 -23.61 10.00
C VAL A 3 -16.42 -22.51 10.48
N SER A 4 -16.39 -22.27 11.79
CA SER A 4 -17.01 -21.11 12.41
C SER A 4 -16.28 -19.86 11.88
N SER A 5 -16.86 -19.18 10.89
CA SER A 5 -16.43 -17.85 10.45
C SER A 5 -16.93 -16.82 11.46
N LEU A 6 -16.31 -16.80 12.64
CA LEU A 6 -16.41 -15.66 13.55
C LEU A 6 -15.51 -14.55 13.02
N THR A 7 -16.00 -13.82 12.01
CA THR A 7 -15.50 -12.49 11.68
C THR A 7 -15.82 -11.58 12.86
N THR A 8 -14.92 -11.53 13.82
CA THR A 8 -14.96 -10.47 14.84
C THR A 8 -14.98 -9.16 14.06
N PRO A 9 -16.00 -8.29 14.22
CA PRO A 9 -16.03 -7.03 13.50
C PRO A 9 -14.77 -6.26 13.88
N ILE A 10 -13.97 -5.92 12.88
CA ILE A 10 -12.81 -5.03 13.05
C ILE A 10 -13.37 -3.70 13.52
N LYS A 11 -13.39 -3.46 14.83
CA LYS A 11 -13.95 -2.24 15.40
C LYS A 11 -12.91 -1.12 15.28
N ALA A 12 -12.73 -0.60 14.06
CA ALA A 12 -11.84 0.51 13.77
C ALA A 12 -12.66 1.80 13.68
N GLU A 13 -12.43 2.76 14.56
CA GLU A 13 -13.15 4.04 14.54
C GLU A 13 -12.76 4.87 13.31
N LYS A 14 -11.45 4.89 12.99
CA LYS A 14 -10.86 5.63 11.87
C LYS A 14 -10.23 4.68 10.86
N VAL A 15 -10.74 4.70 9.63
CA VAL A 15 -10.23 3.88 8.52
C VAL A 15 -9.67 4.76 7.42
N ALA A 16 -8.58 4.32 6.79
CA ALA A 16 -8.14 4.84 5.50
C ALA A 16 -7.99 3.72 4.48
N ILE A 17 -8.16 4.08 3.22
CA ILE A 17 -8.08 3.15 2.09
C ILE A 17 -7.19 3.78 1.03
N MET A 18 -6.14 3.08 0.63
CA MET A 18 -5.20 3.58 -0.38
C MET A 18 -4.58 2.43 -1.17
N GLN A 19 -4.29 2.70 -2.43
CA GLN A 19 -3.57 1.75 -3.28
C GLN A 19 -2.20 1.39 -2.69
N PRO A 20 -1.75 0.12 -2.81
CA PRO A 20 -0.49 -0.34 -2.23
C PRO A 20 0.70 0.13 -3.08
N TYR A 21 1.33 1.23 -2.71
CA TYR A 21 2.46 1.82 -3.43
C TYR A 21 3.80 1.15 -3.05
N PHE A 22 4.71 1.05 -4.01
CA PHE A 22 6.05 0.54 -3.79
C PHE A 22 6.88 1.57 -3.02
N PHE A 23 7.11 1.34 -1.72
CA PHE A 23 7.76 2.26 -0.78
C PHE A 23 7.19 3.68 -0.86
N PRO A 24 6.03 3.98 -0.26
CA PRO A 24 5.33 5.23 -0.52
C PRO A 24 6.03 6.49 0.03
N TYR A 25 5.50 7.65 -0.34
CA TYR A 25 5.94 8.96 0.17
C TYR A 25 5.47 9.21 1.62
N LEU A 26 6.07 10.20 2.28
CA LEU A 26 5.85 10.50 3.71
C LEU A 26 4.36 10.66 4.10
N GLY A 27 3.53 11.25 3.23
CA GLY A 27 2.11 11.45 3.50
C GLY A 27 1.31 10.15 3.67
N TYR A 28 1.81 9.04 3.12
CA TYR A 28 1.23 7.70 3.30
C TYR A 28 1.42 7.20 4.73
N PHE A 29 2.60 7.41 5.32
CA PHE A 29 2.87 7.08 6.72
C PHE A 29 2.16 8.04 7.68
N ALA A 30 2.03 9.31 7.30
CA ALA A 30 1.19 10.25 8.04
C ALA A 30 -0.26 9.77 8.08
N LEU A 31 -0.82 9.31 6.95
CA LEU A 31 -2.16 8.75 6.89
C LEU A 31 -2.31 7.54 7.83
N ILE A 32 -1.42 6.55 7.73
CA ILE A 32 -1.41 5.37 8.60
C ILE A 32 -1.40 5.76 10.08
N LYS A 33 -0.51 6.70 10.44
CA LYS A 33 -0.37 7.15 11.84
C LYS A 33 -1.64 7.78 12.42
N HIS A 34 -2.54 8.30 11.58
CA HIS A 34 -3.78 8.94 12.02
C HIS A 34 -5.01 8.00 11.97
N THR A 35 -4.83 6.75 11.53
CA THR A 35 -5.91 5.77 11.35
C THR A 35 -5.76 4.60 12.30
N ASP A 36 -6.86 4.01 12.73
CA ASP A 36 -6.86 2.80 13.55
C ASP A 36 -6.67 1.53 12.70
N PHE A 37 -7.16 1.58 11.46
CA PHE A 37 -7.03 0.49 10.50
C PHE A 37 -6.82 1.01 9.07
N PHE A 38 -5.91 0.36 8.35
CA PHE A 38 -5.54 0.73 7.00
C PHE A 38 -5.84 -0.38 6.00
N VAL A 39 -6.59 -0.05 4.95
CA VAL A 39 -6.94 -1.00 3.89
C VAL A 39 -6.07 -0.74 2.67
N SER A 40 -5.22 -1.72 2.33
CA SER A 40 -4.46 -1.73 1.08
C SER A 40 -5.41 -2.09 -0.07
N PHE A 41 -5.71 -1.10 -0.91
CA PHE A 41 -6.80 -1.15 -1.88
C PHE A 41 -6.34 -1.57 -3.27
N ASP A 42 -6.75 -2.76 -3.68
CA ASP A 42 -6.31 -3.42 -4.91
C ASP A 42 -7.40 -3.84 -5.93
N PRO A 43 -8.72 -3.61 -5.76
CA PRO A 43 -9.72 -3.95 -6.77
C PRO A 43 -9.88 -2.84 -7.84
N VAL A 44 -8.80 -2.10 -8.14
CA VAL A 44 -8.78 -1.03 -9.14
C VAL A 44 -7.72 -1.29 -10.19
N GLN A 45 -7.88 -0.68 -11.37
CA GLN A 45 -7.00 -0.88 -12.51
C GLN A 45 -5.56 -0.52 -12.18
N TYR A 46 -4.63 -1.41 -12.56
CA TYR A 46 -3.20 -1.15 -12.52
C TYR A 46 -2.80 -0.13 -13.58
N ILE A 47 -2.21 0.98 -13.14
CA ILE A 47 -1.70 2.03 -14.02
C ILE A 47 -0.24 1.76 -14.36
N ARG A 48 0.04 1.48 -15.64
CA ARG A 48 1.42 1.35 -16.14
C ARG A 48 2.21 2.62 -15.85
N LYS A 49 3.44 2.48 -15.36
CA LYS A 49 4.28 3.60 -14.91
C LYS A 49 3.63 4.37 -13.74
N GLY A 50 2.71 3.78 -12.99
CA GLY A 50 2.25 4.30 -11.71
C GLY A 50 3.30 4.15 -10.61
N TRP A 51 2.87 4.27 -9.35
CA TRP A 51 3.70 4.08 -8.15
C TRP A 51 3.57 2.70 -7.53
N ILE A 52 2.73 1.83 -8.11
CA ILE A 52 2.49 0.47 -7.62
C ILE A 52 3.75 -0.39 -7.69
N ASN A 53 4.63 -0.19 -8.67
CA ASN A 53 5.80 -1.05 -8.86
C ASN A 53 7.11 -0.28 -8.98
N ARG A 54 7.14 1.01 -8.64
CA ARG A 54 8.35 1.84 -8.72
C ARG A 54 8.31 3.03 -7.78
N ASN A 55 9.50 3.50 -7.42
CA ASN A 55 9.71 4.76 -6.73
C ASN A 55 11.01 5.42 -7.22
N ARG A 56 11.39 6.58 -6.66
CA ARG A 56 12.58 7.33 -7.00
C ARG A 56 13.54 7.42 -5.82
N VAL A 57 14.83 7.36 -6.13
CA VAL A 57 15.92 7.63 -5.20
C VAL A 57 16.86 8.66 -5.83
N LEU A 58 17.63 9.37 -5.00
CA LEU A 58 18.59 10.34 -5.53
C LEU A 58 19.78 9.62 -6.17
N LYS A 59 20.35 10.24 -7.20
CA LYS A 59 21.67 9.91 -7.73
C LYS A 59 22.72 10.70 -6.94
N PRO A 60 24.02 10.34 -7.06
CA PRO A 60 25.10 11.12 -6.48
C PRO A 60 25.13 12.59 -6.88
N ASN A 61 24.60 12.92 -8.07
CA ASN A 61 24.50 14.28 -8.62
C ASN A 61 23.15 14.97 -8.31
N GLU A 62 22.42 14.48 -7.30
CA GLU A 62 21.15 15.05 -6.82
C GLU A 62 19.97 14.99 -7.80
N SER A 63 20.14 14.42 -8.99
CA SER A 63 19.02 14.07 -9.87
C SER A 63 18.32 12.78 -9.41
N TRP A 64 17.10 12.52 -9.88
CA TRP A 64 16.35 11.31 -9.54
C TRP A 64 16.68 10.12 -10.46
N GLN A 65 16.62 8.91 -9.91
CA GLN A 65 16.52 7.66 -10.68
C GLN A 65 15.38 6.81 -10.16
N TYR A 66 14.80 5.98 -11.04
CA TYR A 66 13.79 5.02 -10.63
C TYR A 66 14.43 3.75 -10.07
N ILE A 67 13.82 3.24 -8.99
CA ILE A 67 13.90 1.87 -8.54
C ILE A 67 12.56 1.21 -8.89
N THR A 68 12.60 0.00 -9.43
CA THR A 68 11.41 -0.65 -10.00
C THR A 68 11.41 -2.12 -9.61
N ALA A 69 10.30 -2.58 -9.04
CA ALA A 69 9.95 -4.00 -9.02
C ALA A 69 9.38 -4.37 -10.42
N PRO A 70 10.08 -5.21 -11.19
CA PRO A 70 9.56 -5.66 -12.48
C PRO A 70 8.31 -6.50 -12.25
N ILE A 71 7.33 -6.38 -13.14
CA ILE A 71 6.11 -7.16 -13.10
C ILE A 71 6.10 -8.16 -14.24
N GLN A 72 5.38 -9.26 -14.04
CA GLN A 72 5.04 -10.19 -15.11
C GLN A 72 4.16 -9.46 -16.14
N GLY A 73 4.13 -9.99 -17.38
CA GLY A 73 3.28 -9.44 -18.42
C GLY A 73 1.81 -9.43 -17.98
N THR A 74 1.13 -8.30 -18.16
CA THR A 74 -0.25 -8.12 -17.72
C THR A 74 -1.07 -7.35 -18.76
N ASP A 75 -2.35 -7.67 -18.82
CA ASP A 75 -3.32 -6.99 -19.68
C ASP A 75 -3.49 -5.53 -19.28
N ARG A 76 -4.00 -4.72 -20.22
CA ARG A 76 -4.21 -3.27 -20.00
C ARG A 76 -5.25 -2.99 -18.92
N GLU A 77 -6.21 -3.90 -18.74
CA GLU A 77 -7.35 -3.77 -17.83
C GLU A 77 -7.15 -4.52 -16.50
N ALA A 78 -5.96 -5.11 -16.30
CA ALA A 78 -5.66 -5.85 -15.09
C ALA A 78 -5.85 -4.99 -13.83
N LEU A 79 -6.44 -5.58 -12.80
CA LEU A 79 -6.58 -4.96 -11.49
C LEU A 79 -5.28 -5.16 -10.70
N ILE A 80 -4.99 -4.27 -9.74
CA ILE A 80 -3.77 -4.35 -8.92
C ILE A 80 -3.67 -5.71 -8.22
N LYS A 81 -4.80 -6.26 -7.75
CA LYS A 81 -4.85 -7.58 -7.08
C LYS A 81 -4.34 -8.74 -7.95
N ASP A 82 -4.41 -8.60 -9.27
CA ASP A 82 -4.04 -9.64 -10.25
C ASP A 82 -2.61 -9.46 -10.77
N VAL A 83 -1.91 -8.38 -10.38
CA VAL A 83 -0.55 -8.09 -10.85
C VAL A 83 0.50 -8.86 -10.04
N LEU A 84 1.35 -9.58 -10.74
CA LEU A 84 2.46 -10.34 -10.16
C LEU A 84 3.82 -9.69 -10.46
N VAL A 85 4.73 -9.75 -9.49
CA VAL A 85 6.13 -9.36 -9.61
C VAL A 85 6.91 -10.46 -10.33
N THR A 86 7.92 -10.09 -11.12
CA THR A 86 8.80 -11.07 -11.76
C THR A 86 9.61 -11.82 -10.71
N GLU A 87 9.68 -13.15 -10.86
CA GLU A 87 10.45 -14.03 -9.99
C GLU A 87 11.96 -13.72 -10.01
N GLY A 88 12.63 -14.09 -8.91
CA GLY A 88 14.07 -13.97 -8.74
C GLY A 88 14.54 -12.65 -8.13
N ASP A 89 15.81 -12.62 -7.75
CA ASP A 89 16.39 -11.56 -6.91
C ASP A 89 17.25 -10.55 -7.67
N ALA A 90 17.35 -10.69 -9.00
CA ALA A 90 18.20 -9.82 -9.83
C ALA A 90 17.83 -8.34 -9.69
N TRP A 91 16.53 -8.02 -9.71
CA TRP A 91 16.04 -6.66 -9.56
C TRP A 91 16.23 -6.13 -8.12
N LYS A 92 16.07 -6.99 -7.11
CA LYS A 92 16.32 -6.65 -5.69
C LYS A 92 17.79 -6.26 -5.50
N THR A 93 18.69 -7.08 -6.04
CA THR A 93 20.14 -6.85 -6.05
C THR A 93 20.49 -5.56 -6.79
N GLN A 94 19.83 -5.29 -7.93
CA GLN A 94 20.03 -4.05 -8.68
C GLN A 94 19.62 -2.83 -7.85
N ILE A 95 18.47 -2.87 -7.16
CA ILE A 95 18.04 -1.76 -6.29
C ILE A 95 19.05 -1.54 -5.17
N LEU A 96 19.53 -2.59 -4.49
CA LEU A 96 20.54 -2.45 -3.44
C LEU A 96 21.83 -1.80 -3.97
N ARG A 97 22.29 -2.20 -5.17
CA ARG A 97 23.45 -1.59 -5.83
C ARG A 97 23.23 -0.12 -6.15
N GLN A 98 22.03 0.27 -6.60
CA GLN A 98 21.68 1.67 -6.85
C GLN A 98 21.74 2.54 -5.60
N LEU A 99 21.78 1.96 -4.39
CA LEU A 99 21.90 2.68 -3.13
C LEU A 99 23.31 2.68 -2.54
N GLU A 100 24.26 1.90 -3.08
CA GLU A 100 25.59 1.74 -2.50
C GLU A 100 26.38 3.04 -2.38
N HIS A 101 26.12 4.04 -3.24
CA HIS A 101 26.78 5.34 -3.15
C HIS A 101 26.43 6.12 -1.88
N TYR A 102 25.37 5.76 -1.17
CA TYR A 102 25.00 6.34 0.11
C TYR A 102 25.81 5.79 1.29
N LYS A 103 26.49 4.64 1.12
CA LYS A 103 27.13 3.88 2.20
C LYS A 103 28.04 4.70 3.13
N LYS A 104 28.71 5.71 2.59
CA LYS A 104 29.63 6.59 3.34
C LYS A 104 29.11 8.03 3.50
N ARG A 105 27.93 8.34 2.94
CA ARG A 105 27.39 9.71 2.86
C ARG A 105 26.14 9.91 3.72
N SER A 106 25.36 8.85 3.93
CA SER A 106 24.07 8.94 4.60
C SER A 106 24.14 8.33 6.01
N PRO A 107 23.70 9.06 7.05
CA PRO A 107 23.86 8.63 8.44
C PRO A 107 23.11 7.33 8.78
N TYR A 108 22.03 7.02 8.06
CA TYR A 108 21.19 5.84 8.31
C TYR A 108 21.29 4.76 7.22
N TYR A 109 22.39 4.74 6.46
CA TYR A 109 22.51 3.80 5.34
C TYR A 109 22.43 2.34 5.77
N ALA A 110 23.10 1.97 6.87
CA ALA A 110 23.17 0.57 7.30
C ALA A 110 21.78 0.06 7.72
N GLU A 111 21.03 0.89 8.43
CA GLU A 111 19.69 0.66 8.93
C GLU A 111 18.69 0.51 7.78
N VAL A 112 18.72 1.45 6.82
CA VAL A 112 17.85 1.39 5.64
C VAL A 112 18.21 0.21 4.75
N LYS A 113 19.50 -0.11 4.58
CA LYS A 113 19.93 -1.29 3.84
C LYS A 113 19.40 -2.57 4.50
N ALA A 114 19.54 -2.71 5.82
CA ALA A 114 19.04 -3.86 6.55
C ALA A 114 17.51 -3.98 6.45
N LEU A 115 16.78 -2.85 6.50
CA LEU A 115 15.34 -2.81 6.24
C LEU A 115 14.99 -3.34 4.85
N LEU A 116 15.67 -2.86 3.81
CA LEU A 116 15.43 -3.33 2.43
C LEU A 116 15.76 -4.82 2.27
N GLU A 117 16.81 -5.32 2.92
CA GLU A 117 17.15 -6.75 2.92
C GLU A 117 16.05 -7.59 3.57
N ARG A 118 15.45 -7.14 4.68
CA ARG A 118 14.27 -7.79 5.28
C ARG A 118 13.08 -7.78 4.34
N CYS A 119 12.78 -6.64 3.70
CA CYS A 119 11.74 -6.56 2.69
C CYS A 119 11.97 -7.58 1.57
N PHE A 120 13.15 -7.55 0.96
CA PHE A 120 13.53 -8.34 -0.21
C PHE A 120 13.62 -9.86 0.04
N ALA A 121 13.73 -10.27 1.31
CA ALA A 121 13.66 -11.67 1.71
C ALA A 121 12.26 -12.31 1.59
N ASN A 122 11.19 -11.50 1.48
CA ASN A 122 9.84 -12.03 1.25
C ASN A 122 9.70 -12.60 -0.18
N PRO A 123 9.27 -13.87 -0.35
CA PRO A 123 9.08 -14.49 -1.65
C PRO A 123 7.73 -14.17 -2.32
N GLU A 124 6.86 -13.37 -1.70
CA GLU A 124 5.55 -12.99 -2.26
C GLU A 124 5.66 -12.40 -3.68
N LEU A 125 4.75 -12.82 -4.56
CA LEU A 125 4.69 -12.37 -5.96
C LEU A 125 3.51 -11.44 -6.21
N SER A 126 2.40 -11.52 -5.47
CA SER A 126 1.32 -10.55 -5.57
C SER A 126 1.84 -9.16 -5.21
N ILE A 127 1.75 -8.21 -6.14
CA ILE A 127 2.28 -6.86 -5.89
C ILE A 127 1.55 -6.14 -4.75
N SER A 128 0.25 -6.46 -4.58
CA SER A 128 -0.58 -5.94 -3.52
C SER A 128 -0.04 -6.38 -2.15
N ARG A 129 0.04 -7.70 -1.94
CA ARG A 129 0.56 -8.29 -0.69
C ARG A 129 2.02 -7.95 -0.44
N LEU A 130 2.86 -7.94 -1.48
CA LEU A 130 4.27 -7.58 -1.37
C LEU A 130 4.45 -6.14 -0.88
N ASN A 131 3.75 -5.18 -1.49
CA ASN A 131 3.83 -3.78 -1.08
C ASN A 131 3.25 -3.55 0.31
N THR A 132 2.16 -4.23 0.66
CA THR A 132 1.59 -4.19 2.02
C THR A 132 2.59 -4.75 3.05
N PHE A 133 3.29 -5.84 2.72
CA PHE A 133 4.38 -6.35 3.55
C PHE A 133 5.54 -5.35 3.69
N TYR A 134 6.00 -4.73 2.60
CA TYR A 134 7.06 -3.71 2.66
C TYR A 134 6.64 -2.50 3.49
N LEU A 135 5.39 -2.09 3.36
CA LEU A 135 4.82 -1.02 4.15
C LEU A 135 4.84 -1.37 5.65
N ALA A 136 4.46 -2.60 6.01
CA ALA A 136 4.53 -3.06 7.40
C ALA A 136 5.96 -3.05 7.95
N GLN A 137 6.95 -3.48 7.15
CA GLN A 137 8.36 -3.43 7.55
C GLN A 137 8.86 -2.00 7.77
N VAL A 138 8.42 -1.04 6.95
CA VAL A 138 8.78 0.38 7.13
C VAL A 138 8.05 0.97 8.35
N CYS A 139 6.78 0.65 8.56
CA CYS A 139 6.03 1.06 9.75
C CYS A 139 6.66 0.54 11.04
N GLU A 140 7.09 -0.73 11.06
CA GLU A 140 7.83 -1.32 12.17
C GLU A 140 9.14 -0.56 12.44
N TYR A 141 9.92 -0.28 11.39
CA TYR A 141 11.15 0.52 11.51
C TYR A 141 10.92 1.94 12.04
N LEU A 142 9.79 2.56 11.70
CA LEU A 142 9.42 3.91 12.14
C LEU A 142 8.62 3.93 13.45
N GLU A 143 8.41 2.77 14.08
CA GLU A 143 7.58 2.61 15.29
C GLU A 143 6.15 3.16 15.11
N ILE A 144 5.58 2.99 13.91
CA ILE A 144 4.20 3.35 13.59
C ILE A 144 3.34 2.09 13.71
N PRO A 145 2.36 2.05 14.63
CA PRO A 145 1.38 0.96 14.68
C PRO A 145 0.66 0.83 13.34
N PHE A 146 0.59 -0.39 12.80
CA PHE A 146 0.03 -0.63 11.48
C PHE A 146 -0.91 -1.83 11.48
N ASN A 147 -2.14 -1.61 11.95
CA ASN A 147 -3.23 -2.57 11.77
C ASN A 147 -3.76 -2.43 10.35
N HIS A 148 -3.74 -3.52 9.59
CA HIS A 148 -4.03 -3.43 8.17
C HIS A 148 -4.55 -4.75 7.59
N ALA A 149 -5.15 -4.65 6.42
CA ALA A 149 -5.45 -5.79 5.55
C ALA A 149 -5.37 -5.38 4.08
N VAL A 150 -5.20 -6.37 3.21
CA VAL A 150 -5.40 -6.21 1.77
C VAL A 150 -6.89 -6.35 1.48
N PHE A 151 -7.48 -5.40 0.75
CA PHE A 151 -8.93 -5.33 0.51
C PHE A 151 -9.48 -6.65 -0.03
N SER A 152 -8.82 -7.21 -1.06
CA SER A 152 -9.22 -8.47 -1.69
C SER A 152 -9.18 -9.69 -0.76
N ASP A 153 -8.44 -9.63 0.35
CA ASP A 153 -8.35 -10.70 1.35
C ASP A 153 -9.41 -10.59 2.47
N MET A 154 -10.09 -9.44 2.58
CA MET A 154 -11.04 -9.16 3.66
C MET A 154 -12.42 -9.81 3.46
N ASN A 155 -12.76 -10.22 2.23
CA ASN A 155 -14.07 -10.76 1.87
C ASN A 155 -15.25 -9.91 2.38
N LEU A 156 -15.13 -8.57 2.28
CA LEU A 156 -16.19 -7.66 2.71
C LEU A 156 -17.40 -7.76 1.80
N GLU A 157 -18.58 -7.89 2.40
CA GLU A 157 -19.85 -7.72 1.70
C GLU A 157 -20.14 -6.24 1.52
N LEU A 158 -19.86 -5.72 0.32
CA LEU A 158 -20.22 -4.35 -0.04
C LEU A 158 -21.60 -4.33 -0.71
N GLY A 159 -22.39 -3.30 -0.42
CA GLY A 159 -23.51 -2.92 -1.27
C GLY A 159 -23.05 -2.49 -2.67
N PRO A 160 -23.97 -2.09 -3.57
CA PRO A 160 -23.59 -1.63 -4.90
C PRO A 160 -22.62 -0.45 -4.81
N VAL A 161 -21.52 -0.55 -5.57
CA VAL A 161 -20.55 0.53 -5.80
C VAL A 161 -20.77 1.04 -7.21
N THR A 162 -21.39 2.21 -7.32
CA THR A 162 -21.78 2.81 -8.61
C THR A 162 -20.82 3.90 -9.07
N ALA A 163 -19.98 4.41 -8.17
CA ALA A 163 -18.95 5.40 -8.46
C ALA A 163 -17.62 5.12 -7.73
N PRO A 164 -16.47 5.55 -8.25
CA PRO A 164 -15.16 5.30 -7.63
C PRO A 164 -14.98 5.82 -6.20
N ASP A 165 -15.66 6.92 -5.84
CA ASP A 165 -15.63 7.53 -4.50
C ASP A 165 -16.42 6.72 -3.44
N GLU A 166 -17.33 5.85 -3.88
CA GLU A 166 -18.18 5.04 -3.00
C GLU A 166 -17.44 3.86 -2.37
N TRP A 167 -16.30 3.44 -2.93
CA TRP A 167 -15.49 2.37 -2.34
C TRP A 167 -15.10 2.68 -0.89
N ALA A 168 -14.70 3.94 -0.62
CA ALA A 168 -14.32 4.36 0.71
C ALA A 168 -15.50 4.39 1.69
N LEU A 169 -16.65 4.89 1.23
CA LEU A 169 -17.88 4.90 2.02
C LEU A 169 -18.33 3.48 2.36
N ARG A 170 -18.52 2.62 1.35
CA ARG A 170 -19.02 1.25 1.51
C ARG A 170 -18.09 0.40 2.36
N THR A 171 -16.78 0.53 2.16
CA THR A 171 -15.81 -0.18 2.99
C THR A 171 -15.84 0.30 4.44
N SER A 172 -15.93 1.62 4.67
CA SER A 172 -16.04 2.17 6.02
C SER A 172 -17.31 1.66 6.72
N GLN A 173 -18.43 1.63 6.02
CA GLN A 173 -19.70 1.07 6.51
C GLN A 173 -19.57 -0.43 6.85
N ALA A 174 -19.02 -1.23 5.95
CA ALA A 174 -18.83 -2.68 6.15
C ALA A 174 -17.90 -3.00 7.33
N MET A 175 -16.95 -2.11 7.62
CA MET A 175 -16.05 -2.22 8.78
C MET A 175 -16.64 -1.61 10.06
N GLY A 176 -17.82 -0.99 10.01
CA GLY A 176 -18.40 -0.30 11.16
C GLY A 176 -17.59 0.93 11.62
N ALA A 177 -16.83 1.54 10.71
CA ALA A 177 -16.03 2.73 11.00
C ALA A 177 -16.91 3.99 11.04
N THR A 178 -16.58 4.90 11.95
CA THR A 178 -17.30 6.18 12.11
C THR A 178 -16.58 7.34 11.41
N THR A 179 -15.34 7.12 10.96
CA THR A 179 -14.53 8.16 10.32
C THR A 179 -13.68 7.57 9.21
N TYR A 180 -13.78 8.15 8.01
CA TYR A 180 -12.87 7.90 6.91
C TYR A 180 -11.82 9.01 6.85
N ILE A 181 -10.53 8.64 6.80
CA ILE A 181 -9.42 9.59 6.65
C ILE A 181 -8.85 9.49 5.24
N ASN A 182 -8.80 10.63 4.57
CA ASN A 182 -8.30 10.75 3.22
C ASN A 182 -7.02 11.61 3.20
N PRO A 183 -6.01 11.29 2.38
CA PRO A 183 -4.89 12.19 2.15
C PRO A 183 -5.35 13.56 1.61
N PRO A 184 -4.62 14.66 1.89
CA PRO A 184 -5.01 16.02 1.46
C PRO A 184 -5.29 16.16 -0.04
N GLY A 185 -4.58 15.40 -0.88
CA GLY A 185 -4.77 15.42 -2.34
C GLY A 185 -6.09 14.79 -2.82
N GLY A 186 -6.83 14.11 -1.95
CA GLY A 186 -8.13 13.53 -2.29
C GLY A 186 -9.32 14.40 -1.93
N ARG A 187 -9.14 15.62 -1.40
CA ARG A 187 -10.25 16.48 -0.95
C ARG A 187 -11.31 16.73 -2.02
N GLU A 188 -10.89 16.92 -3.27
CA GLU A 188 -11.80 17.17 -4.40
C GLU A 188 -12.41 15.88 -4.97
N PHE A 189 -11.89 14.72 -4.59
CA PHE A 189 -12.34 13.42 -5.10
C PHE A 189 -13.54 12.86 -4.33
N PHE A 190 -13.72 13.23 -3.05
CA PHE A 190 -14.80 12.71 -2.22
C PHE A 190 -15.89 13.76 -1.97
N ASN A 191 -17.16 13.36 -2.07
CA ASN A 191 -18.28 14.17 -1.64
C ASN A 191 -18.56 13.93 -0.14
N ALA A 192 -18.28 14.94 0.70
CA ALA A 192 -18.49 14.87 2.15
C ALA A 192 -19.96 14.62 2.54
N GLU A 193 -20.93 15.14 1.77
CA GLU A 193 -22.36 15.00 2.07
C GLU A 193 -22.81 13.53 2.07
N LYS A 194 -22.24 12.69 1.19
CA LYS A 194 -22.52 11.24 1.16
C LYS A 194 -22.15 10.55 2.47
N TYR A 195 -21.08 11.00 3.13
CA TYR A 195 -20.63 10.43 4.40
C TYR A 195 -21.49 10.86 5.58
N GLU A 196 -22.05 12.07 5.54
CA GLU A 196 -22.96 12.57 6.57
C GLU A 196 -24.36 11.94 6.47
N GLN A 197 -24.83 11.64 5.26
CA GLN A 197 -26.15 11.07 4.98
C GLN A 197 -26.17 9.54 5.00
N GLY A 198 -25.01 8.89 4.81
CA GLY A 198 -24.90 7.44 4.77
C GLY A 198 -25.38 6.78 3.47
N GLU A 199 -25.62 7.58 2.41
CA GLU A 199 -26.17 7.16 1.12
C GLU A 199 -25.09 6.91 0.06
#